data_AF-A0AAV5Z409-F1
#
_entry.id   AF-A0AAV5Z409-F1
#
_cell.length_a   1.000
_cell.length_b   1.000
_cell.length_c   1.000
_cell.angle_alpha   90.00
_cell.angle_beta   90.00
_cell.angle_gamma   90.00
#
_symmetry.space_group_name_H-M   'P 1'
#
loop_
_entity.id
_entity.type
_entity.pdbx_description
1 polymer ?
#
loop_
_entity_poly.entity_id
_entity_poly.type
_entity_poly.pdbx_seq_one_letter_code
_entity_poly.pdbx_strand_id
1 'polypeptide(L)'
;MFGEQHDPELLKHVFETTEILRKPVAGIIAGYHVLPYILVGPQETKPASSVEIRGKIKVSPRLVLAPGRAGQTYGDLFKESELMDEALIARVFSFAYSNRHQVTLESEDLKIQRWDRNPQAQVERALDELAQREVINTGVILAPNVRFYPVSLDRFITEILDQEFKS
;
A
#
# COMPACT_ATOMS: atom_id res chain seq x y z
N MET A 1 6.02 -26.74 -11.70
CA MET A 1 7.03 -26.11 -10.82
C MET A 1 6.35 -24.91 -10.20
N PHE A 2 6.00 -24.97 -8.92
CA PHE A 2 5.27 -23.91 -8.22
C PHE A 2 6.18 -23.30 -7.14
N GLY A 3 6.39 -21.99 -7.24
CA GLY A 3 6.80 -21.12 -6.15
C GLY A 3 8.28 -21.09 -5.83
N GLU A 4 9.01 -20.09 -6.35
CA GLU A 4 9.93 -19.38 -5.48
C GLU A 4 9.08 -18.73 -4.39
N GLN A 5 8.88 -19.45 -3.29
CA GLN A 5 8.40 -18.84 -2.05
C GLN A 5 9.45 -17.82 -1.65
N HIS A 6 9.18 -16.54 -1.90
CA HIS A 6 10.02 -15.48 -1.37
C HIS A 6 10.18 -15.68 0.14
N ASP A 7 11.43 -15.53 0.60
CA ASP A 7 11.81 -15.67 1.98
C ASP A 7 10.87 -14.83 2.88
N PRO A 8 10.16 -15.44 3.84
CA PRO A 8 9.37 -14.70 4.82
C PRO A 8 10.14 -13.56 5.49
N GLU A 9 11.47 -13.69 5.62
CA GLU A 9 12.35 -12.66 6.15
C GLU A 9 12.43 -11.43 5.23
N LEU A 10 12.45 -11.62 3.91
CA LEU A 10 12.47 -10.50 2.96
C LEU A 10 11.18 -9.67 3.05
N LEU A 11 10.03 -10.33 3.07
CA LEU A 11 8.74 -9.63 3.13
C LEU A 11 8.56 -8.93 4.47
N LYS A 12 8.99 -9.57 5.56
CA LYS A 12 9.06 -8.93 6.87
C LYS A 12 9.97 -7.70 6.84
N HIS A 13 11.16 -7.83 6.24
CA HIS A 13 12.10 -6.72 6.10
C HIS A 13 11.48 -5.56 5.30
N VAL A 14 10.83 -5.82 4.16
CA VAL A 14 10.12 -4.80 3.38
C VAL A 14 9.04 -4.12 4.22
N PHE A 15 8.25 -4.89 4.96
CA PHE A 15 7.20 -4.35 5.83
C PHE A 15 7.77 -3.42 6.92
N GLU A 16 8.83 -3.87 7.60
CA GLU A 16 9.46 -3.15 8.71
C GLU A 16 10.23 -1.90 8.25
N THR A 17 10.82 -1.93 7.05
CA THR A 17 11.60 -0.82 6.48
C THR A 17 10.79 0.09 5.57
N THR A 18 9.51 -0.19 5.35
CA THR A 18 8.60 0.74 4.67
C THR A 18 8.38 1.97 5.54
N GLU A 19 8.67 3.15 4.99
CA GLU A 19 8.51 4.41 5.70
C GLU A 19 7.19 5.09 5.32
N ILE A 20 6.36 5.39 6.32
CA ILE A 20 5.12 6.14 6.14
C ILE A 20 5.41 7.60 6.47
N LEU A 21 5.67 8.39 5.43
CA LEU A 21 6.14 9.77 5.55
C LEU A 21 5.01 10.76 5.79
N ARG A 22 3.81 10.43 5.31
CA ARG A 22 2.61 11.23 5.54
C ARG A 22 1.38 10.35 5.65
N LYS A 23 0.57 10.62 6.68
CA LYS A 23 -0.75 10.01 6.85
C LYS A 23 -1.84 10.99 6.40
N PRO A 24 -2.93 10.51 5.78
CA PRO A 24 -4.14 11.29 5.55
C PRO A 24 -4.70 11.88 6.86
N VAL A 25 -5.19 13.12 6.82
CA VAL A 25 -5.86 13.75 7.97
C VAL A 25 -7.34 13.39 8.00
N ALA A 26 -7.72 12.54 8.98
CA ALA A 26 -9.06 12.20 9.52
C ALA A 26 -10.02 11.25 8.73
N GLY A 27 -10.75 10.40 9.50
CA GLY A 27 -12.19 10.11 9.29
C GLY A 27 -12.61 8.68 8.92
N ILE A 28 -11.76 7.66 9.04
CA ILE A 28 -11.77 6.44 8.21
C ILE A 28 -12.91 5.44 8.47
N ILE A 29 -13.65 5.56 9.57
CA ILE A 29 -14.59 4.52 10.01
C ILE A 29 -16.06 4.85 9.68
N ALA A 30 -16.40 6.10 9.35
CA ALA A 30 -17.81 6.52 9.23
C ALA A 30 -18.50 6.31 7.86
N GLY A 31 -18.15 5.25 7.09
CA GLY A 31 -19.06 4.74 6.05
C GLY A 31 -18.57 4.63 4.59
N TYR A 32 -17.34 4.20 4.35
CA TYR A 32 -16.66 3.99 3.04
C TYR A 32 -15.70 5.13 2.72
N HIS A 33 -14.42 4.91 3.03
CA HIS A 33 -13.37 5.90 2.80
C HIS A 33 -12.43 5.43 1.72
N VAL A 34 -12.09 6.38 0.85
CA VAL A 34 -11.08 6.21 -0.17
C VAL A 34 -9.79 6.78 0.40
N LEU A 35 -8.74 5.98 0.40
CA LEU A 35 -7.39 6.34 0.83
C LEU A 35 -6.50 6.50 -0.40
N PRO A 36 -6.38 7.73 -0.95
CA PRO A 36 -5.36 8.03 -1.93
C PRO A 36 -3.97 7.83 -1.32
N TYR A 37 -3.08 7.23 -2.09
CA TYR A 37 -1.68 7.08 -1.73
C TYR A 37 -0.77 7.45 -2.88
N ILE A 38 0.42 7.93 -2.53
CA ILE A 38 1.58 8.05 -3.40
C ILE A 38 2.67 7.19 -2.76
N LEU A 39 3.02 6.11 -3.42
CA LEU A 39 4.13 5.25 -3.04
C LEU A 39 5.30 5.52 -3.98
N VAL A 40 6.47 5.75 -3.41
CA VAL A 40 7.71 5.96 -4.18
C VAL A 40 8.72 4.92 -3.73
N GLY A 41 9.49 4.38 -4.67
CA GLY A 41 10.64 3.55 -4.34
C GLY A 41 11.65 3.48 -5.49
N PRO A 42 12.77 2.79 -5.31
CA PRO A 42 13.81 2.68 -6.34
C PRO A 42 13.34 1.83 -7.53
N GLN A 43 13.83 2.15 -8.73
CA GLN A 43 13.71 1.23 -9.88
C GLN A 43 14.66 0.04 -9.71
N GLU A 44 14.20 -1.18 -10.01
CA GLU A 44 15.03 -2.40 -9.94
C GLU A 44 16.32 -2.28 -10.75
N THR A 45 16.20 -1.87 -12.01
CA THR A 45 17.32 -1.83 -12.94
C THR A 45 18.21 -0.60 -12.76
N LYS A 46 17.72 0.43 -12.05
CA LYS A 46 18.43 1.70 -11.84
C LYS A 46 18.04 2.33 -10.49
N PRO A 47 18.66 1.92 -9.37
CA PRO A 47 18.28 2.39 -8.03
C PRO A 47 18.41 3.90 -7.81
N ALA A 48 19.23 4.58 -8.61
CA ALA A 48 19.34 6.04 -8.63
C ALA A 48 18.11 6.75 -9.25
N SER A 49 17.21 5.99 -9.86
CA SER A 49 15.95 6.42 -10.45
C SER A 49 14.79 5.83 -9.65
N SER A 50 13.60 6.43 -9.76
CA SER A 50 12.45 6.09 -8.91
C SER A 50 11.25 5.62 -9.72
N VAL A 51 10.42 4.82 -9.09
CA VAL A 51 9.05 4.51 -9.51
C VAL A 51 8.12 5.18 -8.53
N GLU A 52 7.12 5.88 -9.06
CA GLU A 52 6.00 6.42 -8.31
C GLU A 52 4.74 5.63 -8.70
N ILE A 53 4.04 5.13 -7.69
CA ILE A 53 2.77 4.43 -7.80
C ILE A 53 1.73 5.30 -7.09
N ARG A 54 0.80 5.86 -7.85
CA ARG A 54 -0.38 6.52 -7.29
C ARG A 54 -1.55 5.58 -7.37
N GLY A 55 -2.42 5.61 -6.37
CA GLY A 55 -3.64 4.83 -6.39
C GLY A 55 -4.57 5.23 -5.26
N LYS A 56 -5.71 4.57 -5.21
CA LYS A 56 -6.72 4.75 -4.16
C LYS A 56 -7.07 3.39 -3.59
N ILE A 57 -7.21 3.33 -2.28
CA ILE A 57 -7.68 2.13 -1.57
C ILE A 57 -9.04 2.45 -0.95
N LYS A 58 -10.08 1.79 -1.42
CA LYS A 58 -11.40 1.85 -0.83
C LYS A 58 -11.46 0.92 0.37
N VAL A 59 -11.89 1.45 1.51
CA VAL A 59 -11.99 0.75 2.77
C VAL A 59 -13.46 0.71 3.18
N SER A 60 -14.06 -0.48 3.22
CA SER A 60 -15.47 -0.68 3.59
C SER A 60 -15.60 -1.48 4.89
N PRO A 61 -16.25 -0.93 5.93
CA PRO A 61 -16.48 -1.62 7.21
C PRO A 61 -17.72 -2.54 7.18
N ARG A 62 -18.12 -3.11 6.02
CA ARG A 62 -19.32 -3.96 5.94
C ARG A 62 -19.23 -5.11 6.96
N LEU A 63 -20.14 -5.12 7.94
CA LEU A 63 -20.55 -6.28 8.75
C LEU A 63 -21.04 -7.38 7.79
N VAL A 64 -20.12 -8.13 7.17
CA VAL A 64 -20.48 -9.32 6.40
C VAL A 64 -20.28 -10.51 7.32
N LEU A 65 -21.35 -10.87 8.04
CA LEU A 65 -21.52 -12.22 8.58
C LEU A 65 -21.48 -13.22 7.41
N ALA A 66 -20.29 -13.58 6.95
CA ALA A 66 -20.05 -14.71 6.06
C ALA A 66 -18.94 -15.54 6.70
N PRO A 67 -19.27 -16.66 7.37
CA PRO A 67 -18.25 -17.62 7.75
C PRO A 67 -17.60 -18.14 6.46
N GLY A 68 -16.30 -17.90 6.28
CA GLY A 68 -15.52 -18.52 5.21
C GLY A 68 -15.14 -17.66 3.99
N ARG A 69 -15.04 -16.32 4.08
CA ARG A 69 -14.35 -15.57 3.01
C ARG A 69 -12.84 -15.72 3.16
N ALA A 70 -12.25 -16.54 2.28
CA ALA A 70 -10.82 -16.56 2.00
C ALA A 70 -10.30 -15.11 1.88
N GLY A 71 -9.23 -14.78 2.58
CA GLY A 71 -8.66 -13.44 2.53
C GLY A 71 -8.32 -13.08 1.07
N GLN A 72 -8.64 -11.86 0.67
CA GLN A 72 -8.38 -11.39 -0.69
C GLN A 72 -6.87 -11.46 -0.97
N THR A 73 -6.50 -11.96 -2.14
CA THR A 73 -5.10 -11.98 -2.55
C THR A 73 -4.67 -10.60 -3.05
N TYR A 74 -3.35 -10.33 -3.05
CA TYR A 74 -2.82 -9.10 -3.62
C TYR A 74 -3.21 -8.94 -5.11
N GLY A 75 -3.23 -10.05 -5.86
CA GLY A 75 -3.65 -10.06 -7.26
C GLY A 75 -5.12 -9.64 -7.45
N ASP A 76 -6.02 -10.16 -6.60
CA ASP A 76 -7.45 -9.81 -6.66
C ASP A 76 -7.69 -8.31 -6.43
N LEU A 77 -6.87 -7.70 -5.57
CA LEU A 77 -7.04 -6.32 -5.12
C LEU A 77 -6.49 -5.29 -6.08
N PHE A 78 -5.30 -5.51 -6.64
CA PHE A 78 -4.65 -4.52 -7.50
C PHE A 78 -4.95 -4.69 -8.98
N LYS A 79 -5.36 -5.89 -9.42
CA LYS A 79 -5.62 -6.23 -10.84
C LYS A 79 -4.48 -5.84 -11.79
N GLU A 80 -3.29 -5.61 -11.25
CA GLU A 80 -2.06 -5.20 -11.90
C GLU A 80 -0.98 -6.16 -11.44
N SER A 81 -0.36 -6.85 -12.40
CA SER A 81 0.56 -7.95 -12.12
C SER A 81 1.93 -7.74 -12.77
N GLU A 82 2.08 -6.77 -13.67
CA GLU A 82 3.33 -6.61 -14.42
C GLU A 82 4.48 -6.06 -13.57
N LEU A 83 4.18 -5.26 -12.55
CA LEU A 83 5.18 -4.70 -11.62
C LEU A 83 5.25 -5.47 -10.30
N MET A 84 4.21 -6.23 -10.00
CA MET A 84 4.14 -7.00 -8.77
C MET A 84 4.97 -8.26 -8.92
N ASP A 85 5.64 -8.66 -7.86
CA ASP A 85 6.26 -9.97 -7.84
C ASP A 85 5.21 -11.10 -7.97
N GLU A 86 5.45 -12.08 -8.84
CA GLU A 86 4.51 -13.17 -9.12
C GLU A 86 4.15 -13.97 -7.86
N ALA A 87 5.09 -14.09 -6.92
CA ALA A 87 4.86 -14.79 -5.65
C ALA A 87 3.89 -14.04 -4.72
N LEU A 88 3.72 -12.73 -4.90
CA LEU A 88 2.76 -11.94 -4.13
C LEU A 88 1.34 -12.05 -4.67
N ILE A 89 1.15 -12.30 -5.97
CA ILE A 89 -0.16 -12.32 -6.62
C ILE A 89 -1.15 -13.22 -5.87
N ALA A 90 -0.73 -14.43 -5.51
CA ALA A 90 -1.56 -15.40 -4.80
C ALA A 90 -1.56 -15.25 -3.27
N ARG A 91 -0.74 -14.33 -2.72
CA ARG A 91 -0.62 -14.15 -1.27
C ARG A 91 -1.77 -13.30 -0.76
N VAL A 92 -2.31 -13.71 0.39
CA VAL A 92 -3.41 -13.03 1.06
C VAL A 92 -2.90 -11.76 1.75
N PHE A 93 -3.66 -10.67 1.65
CA PHE A 93 -3.42 -9.48 2.47
C PHE A 93 -3.54 -9.83 3.96
N SER A 94 -2.43 -9.71 4.68
CA SER A 94 -2.32 -10.13 6.06
C SER A 94 -2.47 -8.93 6.98
N PHE A 95 -3.71 -8.55 7.31
CA PHE A 95 -4.00 -7.66 8.44
C PHE A 95 -3.68 -8.36 9.75
N ALA A 96 -2.42 -8.61 10.06
CA ALA A 96 -1.95 -9.53 11.11
C ALA A 96 -2.51 -9.26 12.53
N TYR A 97 -3.30 -8.21 12.73
CA TYR A 97 -3.95 -7.88 14.01
C TYR A 97 -5.47 -7.73 13.98
N SER A 98 -6.16 -8.07 12.88
CA SER A 98 -7.62 -8.06 12.84
C SER A 98 -8.24 -9.42 13.19
N ASN A 99 -8.19 -9.76 14.47
CA ASN A 99 -9.25 -10.61 15.04
C ASN A 99 -10.47 -9.77 15.50
N ARG A 100 -10.50 -8.46 15.20
CA ARG A 100 -11.54 -7.53 15.67
C ARG A 100 -12.31 -6.76 14.59
N HIS A 101 -11.80 -6.57 13.36
CA HIS A 101 -12.46 -5.70 12.38
C HIS A 101 -12.45 -6.27 10.95
N GLN A 102 -13.59 -6.81 10.50
CA GLN A 102 -13.76 -7.23 9.10
C GLN A 102 -13.83 -6.00 8.19
N VAL A 103 -12.78 -5.77 7.40
CA VAL A 103 -12.66 -4.66 6.45
C VAL A 103 -12.51 -5.23 5.04
N THR A 104 -13.29 -4.73 4.10
CA THR A 104 -13.12 -5.03 2.67
C THR A 104 -12.28 -3.93 2.03
N LEU A 105 -11.27 -4.33 1.25
CA LEU A 105 -10.45 -3.43 0.45
C LEU A 105 -10.79 -3.55 -1.04
N GLU A 106 -10.58 -2.46 -1.80
CA GLU A 106 -10.53 -2.45 -3.26
C GLU A 106 -9.46 -1.43 -3.69
N SER A 107 -8.57 -1.77 -4.64
CA SER A 107 -7.63 -0.79 -5.22
C SER A 107 -8.18 -0.26 -6.55
N GLU A 108 -8.08 1.05 -6.73
CA GLU A 108 -8.52 1.76 -7.94
C GLU A 108 -7.52 2.85 -8.34
N ASP A 109 -7.67 3.35 -9.57
CA ASP A 109 -6.89 4.46 -10.14
C ASP A 109 -5.37 4.25 -10.05
N LEU A 110 -4.92 2.99 -10.19
CA LEU A 110 -3.51 2.65 -10.15
C LEU A 110 -2.79 3.28 -11.35
N LYS A 111 -1.82 4.14 -11.06
CA LYS A 111 -0.98 4.79 -12.05
C LYS A 111 0.48 4.64 -11.65
N ILE A 112 1.25 3.98 -12.51
CA ILE A 112 2.69 3.84 -12.32
C ILE A 112 3.43 4.79 -13.25
N GLN A 113 4.40 5.52 -12.69
CA GLN A 113 5.28 6.41 -13.43
C GLN A 113 6.73 6.17 -13.04
N ARG A 114 7.63 6.18 -14.02
CA ARG A 114 9.07 6.08 -13.81
C ARG A 114 9.70 7.46 -13.93
N TRP A 115 10.63 7.79 -13.05
CA TRP A 115 11.30 9.07 -12.98
C TRP A 115 12.81 8.91 -12.90
N ASP A 116 13.54 9.73 -13.66
CA ASP A 116 15.01 9.73 -13.61
C ASP A 116 15.54 10.61 -12.45
N ARG A 117 15.12 10.30 -11.23
CA ARG A 117 15.58 10.92 -10.00
C ARG A 117 15.52 9.94 -8.85
N ASN A 118 16.32 10.18 -7.82
CA ASN A 118 16.33 9.30 -6.65
C ASN A 118 14.96 9.32 -5.92
N PRO A 119 14.61 8.25 -5.19
CA PRO A 119 13.31 8.13 -4.51
C PRO A 119 13.03 9.28 -3.53
N GLN A 120 14.02 9.73 -2.76
CA GLN A 120 13.87 10.80 -1.78
C GLN A 120 13.46 12.12 -2.44
N ALA A 121 14.14 12.51 -3.51
CA ALA A 121 13.83 13.72 -4.28
C ALA A 121 12.44 13.63 -4.96
N GLN A 122 11.99 12.43 -5.34
CA GLN A 122 10.63 12.24 -5.87
C GLN A 122 9.57 12.34 -4.77
N VAL A 123 9.85 11.84 -3.57
CA VAL A 123 8.99 12.01 -2.39
C VAL A 123 8.85 13.48 -2.02
N GLU A 124 9.96 14.22 -1.91
CA GLU A 124 9.93 15.66 -1.58
C GLU A 124 9.04 16.42 -2.56
N ARG A 125 9.22 16.16 -3.86
CA ARG A 125 8.36 16.73 -4.90
C ARG A 125 6.89 16.37 -4.72
N ALA A 126 6.57 15.13 -4.37
CA ALA A 126 5.20 14.70 -4.15
C ALA A 126 4.59 15.42 -2.92
N LEU A 127 5.35 15.57 -1.84
CA LEU A 127 4.94 16.33 -0.67
C LEU A 127 4.69 17.81 -1.00
N ASP A 128 5.59 18.43 -1.77
CA ASP A 128 5.44 19.81 -2.24
C ASP A 128 4.18 19.98 -3.11
N GLU A 129 3.92 19.04 -4.04
CA GLU A 129 2.71 19.03 -4.87
C GLU A 129 1.44 18.97 -4.01
N LEU A 130 1.43 18.11 -2.99
CA LEU A 130 0.29 17.97 -2.07
C LEU A 130 0.10 19.23 -1.23
N ALA A 131 1.18 19.84 -0.75
CA ALA A 131 1.12 21.08 0.03
C ALA A 131 0.61 22.25 -0.82
N GLN A 132 1.14 22.42 -2.04
CA GLN A 132 0.74 23.49 -2.96
C GLN A 132 -0.74 23.41 -3.35
N ARG A 133 -1.29 22.19 -3.43
CA ARG A 133 -2.70 21.94 -3.78
C ARG A 133 -3.61 21.81 -2.54
N GLU A 134 -3.06 22.01 -1.35
CA GLU A 134 -3.79 21.88 -0.07
C GLU A 134 -4.45 20.50 0.11
N VAL A 135 -3.85 19.45 -0.46
CA VAL A 135 -4.39 18.08 -0.41
C VAL A 135 -3.99 17.41 0.90
N ILE A 136 -4.92 17.28 1.84
CA ILE A 136 -4.67 16.73 3.19
C ILE A 136 -4.97 15.24 3.36
N ASN A 137 -5.65 14.62 2.41
CA ASN A 137 -6.20 13.26 2.53
C ASN A 137 -5.37 12.17 1.81
N THR A 138 -4.18 12.52 1.30
CA THR A 138 -3.33 11.59 0.55
C THR A 138 -2.13 11.15 1.38
N GLY A 139 -1.92 9.84 1.50
CA GLY A 139 -0.76 9.25 2.14
C GLY A 139 0.48 9.28 1.25
N VAL A 140 1.66 9.42 1.85
CA VAL A 140 2.94 9.34 1.14
C VAL A 140 3.80 8.26 1.79
N ILE A 141 4.27 7.33 0.97
CA ILE A 141 4.95 6.10 1.40
C ILE A 141 6.27 6.00 0.63
N LEU A 142 7.37 5.74 1.34
CA LEU A 142 8.64 5.36 0.73
C LEU A 142 8.82 3.85 0.91
N ALA A 143 8.81 3.13 -0.20
CA ALA A 143 8.98 1.69 -0.24
C ALA A 143 10.46 1.34 -0.50
N PRO A 144 11.02 0.37 0.25
CA PRO A 144 12.41 -0.09 0.04
C PRO A 144 12.56 -0.83 -1.29
N ASN A 145 11.49 -1.48 -1.76
CA ASN A 145 11.44 -2.17 -3.04
C ASN A 145 10.03 -2.11 -3.63
N VAL A 146 9.93 -1.59 -4.85
CA VAL A 146 8.65 -1.34 -5.53
C VAL A 146 7.96 -2.60 -6.04
N ARG A 147 8.66 -3.72 -6.23
CA ARG A 147 8.03 -5.02 -6.57
C ARG A 147 7.09 -5.51 -5.49
N PHE A 148 7.44 -5.17 -4.25
CA PHE A 148 6.72 -5.53 -3.04
C PHE A 148 5.86 -4.36 -2.53
N TYR A 149 5.53 -3.40 -3.41
CA TYR A 149 4.61 -2.31 -3.06
C TYR A 149 3.33 -2.76 -2.35
N PRO A 150 2.74 -3.96 -2.61
CA PRO A 150 1.57 -4.38 -1.88
C PRO A 150 1.83 -4.60 -0.39
N VAL A 151 3.03 -5.07 -0.02
CA VAL A 151 3.48 -5.22 1.38
C VAL A 151 3.66 -3.86 2.04
N SER A 152 4.23 -2.88 1.32
CA SER A 152 4.33 -1.50 1.79
C SER A 152 2.96 -0.85 1.99
N LEU A 153 1.98 -1.18 1.14
CA LEU A 153 0.59 -0.74 1.32
C LEU A 153 -0.09 -1.44 2.50
N ASP A 154 0.18 -2.72 2.73
CA ASP A 154 -0.29 -3.45 3.92
C ASP A 154 0.20 -2.77 5.22
N ARG A 155 1.49 -2.38 5.26
CA ARG A 155 2.08 -1.60 6.36
C ARG A 155 1.36 -0.27 6.56
N PHE A 156 1.11 0.47 5.46
CA PHE A 156 0.43 1.77 5.49
C PHE A 156 -1.00 1.68 6.02
N ILE A 157 -1.78 0.72 5.52
CA ILE A 157 -3.17 0.54 5.98
C ILE A 157 -3.18 0.09 7.44
N THR A 158 -2.30 -0.82 7.84
CA THR A 158 -2.16 -1.26 9.24
C THR A 158 -1.92 -0.06 10.17
N GLU A 159 -0.98 0.82 9.81
CA GLU A 159 -0.67 2.02 10.60
C GLU A 159 -1.88 2.97 10.72
N ILE A 160 -2.64 3.12 9.63
CA ILE A 160 -3.84 3.96 9.59
C ILE A 160 -4.94 3.37 10.48
N LEU A 161 -5.22 2.08 10.35
CA LEU A 161 -6.24 1.40 11.15
C LEU A 161 -5.85 1.43 12.64
N ASP A 162 -4.59 1.18 12.96
CA ASP A 162 -4.08 1.27 14.33
C ASP A 162 -4.34 2.65 14.96
N GLN A 163 -4.14 3.72 14.20
CA GLN A 163 -4.38 5.08 14.71
C GLN A 163 -5.87 5.33 14.98
N GLU A 164 -6.76 4.82 14.14
CA GLU A 164 -8.21 5.06 14.24
C GLU A 164 -8.89 4.18 15.30
N PHE A 165 -8.39 2.95 15.53
CA PHE A 165 -8.98 1.99 16.48
C PHE A 165 -8.30 1.94 17.85
N LYS A 166 -7.22 2.70 18.09
CA LYS A 166 -6.57 2.84 19.41
C LYS A 166 -7.28 3.86 20.34
N SER A 167 -8.52 4.27 20.04
CA SER A 167 -9.38 5.04 20.98
C SER A 167 -9.88 4.19 22.15
#